data_AF-A0AAJ1K308-F1
#
_entry.id   AF-A0AAJ1K308-F1
#
_cell.length_a   1.000
_cell.length_b   1.000
_cell.length_c   1.000
_cell.angle_alpha   90.00
_cell.angle_beta   90.00
_cell.angle_gamma   90.00
#
_symmetry.space_group_name_H-M   'P 1'
#
loop_
_entity.id
_entity.type
_entity.pdbx_description
1 polymer ?
#
loop_
_entity_poly.entity_id
_entity_poly.type
_entity_poly.pdbx_seq_one_letter_code
_entity_poly.pdbx_strand_id
1 'polypeptide(L)'
;MNQDGTITERAVAVLKKNKIIVILELLYGGTISVFLYSLSKLNKILLTLESHFEVLAYNNGQALQFFVLAFALAGIGVFIIYKCIQKIRTYYDIEDGDIILLILIIIMNIILLILIVIFINNPILRSIIVVGTLLSVYIASTN
;
A
#
# COMPACT_ATOMS: atom_id res chain seq x y z
N MET A 1 20.93 -30.34 26.09
CA MET A 1 19.84 -30.61 25.13
C MET A 1 19.50 -29.29 24.45
N ASN A 2 19.76 -29.17 23.15
CA ASN A 2 19.70 -27.91 22.38
C ASN A 2 18.25 -27.41 22.25
N GLN A 3 17.86 -26.42 23.07
CA GLN A 3 16.61 -25.68 22.88
C GLN A 3 16.59 -24.92 21.53
N ASP A 4 17.75 -24.48 21.03
CA ASP A 4 17.85 -23.70 19.78
C ASP A 4 17.33 -24.43 18.54
N GLY A 5 17.63 -25.74 18.41
CA GLY A 5 17.16 -26.53 17.26
C GLY A 5 15.63 -26.57 17.16
N THR A 6 14.94 -26.59 18.30
CA THR A 6 13.48 -26.69 18.34
C THR A 6 12.77 -25.39 17.96
N ILE A 7 13.38 -24.22 18.18
CA ILE A 7 12.77 -22.92 17.85
C ILE A 7 12.89 -22.65 16.35
N THR A 8 14.07 -22.86 15.76
CA THR A 8 14.29 -22.65 14.33
C THR A 8 13.42 -23.59 13.48
N GLU A 9 13.30 -24.85 13.87
CA GLU A 9 12.43 -25.82 13.18
C GLU A 9 10.95 -25.42 13.22
N ARG A 10 10.46 -24.92 14.36
CA ARG A 10 9.08 -24.43 14.50
C ARG A 10 8.84 -23.20 13.63
N ALA A 11 9.78 -22.25 13.61
CA ALA A 11 9.67 -21.06 12.76
C ALA A 11 9.62 -21.43 11.27
N VAL A 12 10.47 -22.35 10.82
CA VAL A 12 10.46 -22.86 9.44
C VAL A 12 9.15 -23.58 9.11
N ALA A 13 8.59 -24.35 10.04
CA ALA A 13 7.30 -25.01 9.86
C ALA A 13 6.15 -24.01 9.67
N VAL A 14 6.09 -22.98 10.51
CA VAL A 14 5.10 -21.88 10.41
C VAL A 14 5.23 -21.15 9.06
N LEU A 15 6.45 -20.83 8.63
CA LEU A 15 6.69 -20.20 7.33
C LEU A 15 6.26 -21.10 6.17
N LYS A 16 6.57 -22.40 6.23
CA LYS A 16 6.20 -23.37 5.19
C LYS A 16 4.69 -23.55 5.09
N LYS A 17 3.98 -23.59 6.23
CA LYS A 17 2.51 -23.65 6.31
C LYS A 17 1.85 -22.40 5.72
N ASN A 18 2.45 -21.23 5.94
CA ASN A 18 1.93 -19.94 5.46
C ASN A 18 2.61 -19.42 4.18
N LYS A 19 3.37 -20.27 3.48
CA LYS A 19 4.26 -19.85 2.37
C LYS A 19 3.61 -18.95 1.33
N ILE A 20 2.35 -19.22 0.98
CA ILE A 20 1.63 -18.47 -0.06
C ILE A 20 1.42 -17.02 0.38
N ILE A 21 0.97 -16.82 1.63
CA ILE A 21 0.73 -15.49 2.19
C ILE A 21 2.05 -14.75 2.34
N VAL A 22 3.10 -15.42 2.83
CA VAL A 22 4.44 -14.82 2.99
C VAL A 22 5.02 -14.40 1.64
N ILE A 23 4.93 -15.23 0.59
CA ILE A 23 5.40 -14.88 -0.75
C ILE A 23 4.60 -13.70 -1.33
N LEU A 24 3.28 -13.72 -1.16
CA LEU A 24 2.41 -12.63 -1.61
C LEU A 24 2.79 -11.31 -0.92
N GLU A 25 3.04 -11.35 0.38
CA GLU A 25 3.47 -10.19 1.17
C GLU A 25 4.82 -9.65 0.70
N LEU A 26 5.80 -10.52 0.42
CA LEU A 26 7.11 -10.11 -0.08
C LEU A 26 7.03 -9.46 -1.47
N LEU A 27 6.23 -10.05 -2.37
CA LEU A 27 6.00 -9.49 -3.70
C LEU A 27 5.28 -8.13 -3.62
N TYR A 28 4.26 -8.04 -2.77
CA TYR A 28 3.50 -6.82 -2.55
C TYR A 28 4.36 -5.72 -1.94
N GLY A 29 5.10 -6.01 -0.87
CA GLY A 29 6.02 -5.08 -0.21
C GLY A 29 7.14 -4.59 -1.15
N GLY A 30 7.72 -5.49 -1.95
CA GLY A 30 8.68 -5.14 -2.99
C GLY A 30 8.09 -4.20 -4.04
N THR A 31 6.88 -4.49 -4.51
CA THR A 31 6.15 -3.64 -5.47
C THR A 31 5.87 -2.25 -4.89
N ILE A 32 5.40 -2.17 -3.64
CA ILE A 32 5.19 -0.88 -2.96
C ILE A 32 6.49 -0.12 -2.79
N SER A 33 7.60 -0.79 -2.45
CA SER A 33 8.88 -0.12 -2.28
C SER A 33 9.34 0.56 -3.58
N VAL A 34 9.23 -0.14 -4.71
CA VAL A 34 9.54 0.42 -6.04
C VAL A 34 8.58 1.56 -6.40
N PHE A 35 7.29 1.38 -6.12
CA PHE A 35 6.27 2.40 -6.33
C PHE A 35 6.55 3.67 -5.53
N LEU A 36 6.78 3.56 -4.21
CA LEU A 36 7.06 4.68 -3.32
C LEU A 36 8.36 5.39 -3.69
N TYR A 37 9.40 4.65 -4.09
CA TYR A 37 10.64 5.26 -4.58
C TYR A 37 10.38 6.11 -5.83
N SER A 38 9.62 5.56 -6.79
CA SER A 38 9.29 6.25 -8.04
C SER A 38 8.39 7.46 -7.79
N LEU A 39 7.41 7.33 -6.90
CA LEU A 39 6.53 8.40 -6.48
C LEU A 39 7.28 9.49 -5.71
N SER A 40 8.26 9.14 -4.88
CA SER A 40 9.14 10.10 -4.19
C SER A 40 9.91 10.97 -5.18
N LYS A 41 10.47 10.36 -6.23
CA LYS A 41 11.17 11.07 -7.29
C LYS A 41 10.22 11.99 -8.05
N LEU A 42 9.04 11.51 -8.40
CA LEU A 42 8.02 12.30 -9.08
C LEU A 42 7.58 13.48 -8.21
N ASN A 43 7.28 13.25 -6.93
CA ASN A 43 6.85 14.30 -5.99
C ASN A 43 7.88 15.43 -5.87
N LYS A 44 9.18 15.11 -5.86
CA LYS A 44 10.23 16.14 -5.87
C LYS A 44 10.16 17.05 -7.09
N ILE A 45 9.77 16.52 -8.24
CA ILE A 45 9.61 17.28 -9.48
C ILE A 45 8.28 18.06 -9.45
N LEU A 46 7.19 17.41 -9.04
CA LEU A 46 5.87 18.05 -8.99
C LEU A 46 5.83 19.22 -7.99
N LEU A 47 6.64 19.19 -6.93
CA LEU A 47 6.77 20.28 -5.97
C LEU A 47 7.46 21.54 -6.55
N THR A 48 8.16 21.44 -7.67
CA THR A 48 8.76 22.60 -8.34
C THR A 48 7.79 23.30 -9.30
N LEU A 49 6.61 22.71 -9.53
CA LEU A 49 5.58 23.28 -10.40
C LEU A 49 4.70 24.24 -9.61
N GLU A 50 4.36 25.38 -10.21
CA GLU A 50 3.61 26.44 -9.53
C GLU A 50 2.09 26.19 -9.61
N SER A 51 1.62 25.62 -10.72
CA SER A 51 0.19 25.43 -10.97
C SER A 51 -0.28 24.00 -10.67
N HIS A 52 -1.43 23.88 -9.98
CA HIS A 52 -2.09 22.60 -9.77
C HIS A 52 -2.50 21.91 -11.09
N PHE A 53 -2.80 22.67 -12.15
CA PHE A 53 -3.07 22.10 -13.47
C PHE A 53 -1.81 21.49 -14.08
N GLU A 54 -0.66 22.15 -13.94
CA GLU A 54 0.62 21.62 -14.42
C GLU A 54 1.02 20.34 -13.70
N VAL A 55 0.76 20.27 -12.38
CA VAL A 55 0.98 19.04 -11.60
C VAL A 55 0.18 17.87 -12.16
N LEU A 56 -1.10 18.09 -12.50
CA LEU A 56 -1.94 17.02 -13.06
C LEU A 56 -1.61 16.69 -14.51
N ALA A 57 -1.23 17.69 -15.31
CA ALA A 57 -0.86 17.51 -16.73
C ALA A 57 0.59 17.05 -16.92
N TYR A 58 1.40 17.03 -15.85
CA TYR A 58 2.82 16.73 -15.91
C TYR A 58 3.08 15.41 -16.65
N ASN A 59 3.97 15.49 -17.65
CA ASN A 59 4.39 14.36 -18.48
C ASN A 59 3.20 13.51 -18.97
N ASN A 60 2.22 14.16 -19.58
CA ASN A 60 1.02 13.55 -20.14
C ASN A 60 0.16 12.80 -19.09
N GLY A 61 -0.09 13.44 -17.95
CA GLY A 61 -0.97 12.88 -16.91
C GLY A 61 -0.29 11.83 -16.01
N GLN A 62 1.04 11.83 -15.93
CA GLN A 62 1.78 10.86 -15.13
C GLN A 62 1.36 10.87 -13.66
N ALA A 63 1.09 12.05 -13.08
CA ALA A 63 0.59 12.18 -11.71
C ALA A 63 -0.72 11.41 -11.49
N LEU A 64 -1.63 11.43 -12.46
CA LEU A 64 -2.91 10.71 -12.38
C LEU A 64 -2.71 9.19 -12.47
N GLN A 65 -1.75 8.73 -13.27
CA GLN A 65 -1.41 7.30 -13.34
C GLN A 65 -0.91 6.78 -11.99
N PHE A 66 -0.02 7.55 -11.33
CA PHE A 66 0.45 7.21 -9.99
C PHE A 66 -0.69 7.20 -8.97
N PHE A 67 -1.62 8.16 -9.05
CA PHE A 67 -2.80 8.20 -8.21
C PHE A 67 -3.64 6.92 -8.36
N VAL A 68 -4.03 6.56 -9.58
CA VAL A 68 -4.83 5.35 -9.86
C VAL A 68 -4.11 4.08 -9.41
N LEU A 69 -2.82 3.96 -9.70
CA LEU A 69 -2.01 2.81 -9.27
C LEU A 69 -1.97 2.69 -7.74
N ALA A 70 -1.94 3.81 -7.03
CA ALA A 70 -1.94 3.81 -5.58
C ALA A 70 -3.27 3.30 -4.98
N PHE A 71 -4.41 3.61 -5.59
CA PHE A 71 -5.70 3.01 -5.20
C PHE A 71 -5.71 1.50 -5.45
N ALA A 72 -5.16 1.06 -6.59
CA ALA A 72 -5.05 -0.36 -6.89
C ALA A 72 -4.18 -1.09 -5.85
N LEU A 73 -3.01 -0.53 -5.50
CA LEU A 73 -2.13 -1.08 -4.48
C LEU A 73 -2.79 -1.08 -3.09
N ALA A 74 -3.47 0.00 -2.72
CA ALA A 74 -4.20 0.06 -1.46
C ALA A 74 -5.31 -1.01 -1.38
N GLY A 75 -6.04 -1.23 -2.47
CA GLY A 75 -7.04 -2.29 -2.57
C GLY A 75 -6.43 -3.69 -2.40
N ILE A 76 -5.26 -3.93 -2.99
CA ILE A 76 -4.51 -5.19 -2.80
C ILE A 76 -4.12 -5.37 -1.32
N GLY A 77 -3.57 -4.34 -0.66
CA GLY A 77 -3.22 -4.41 0.76
C GLY A 77 -4.42 -4.72 1.65
N VAL A 78 -5.56 -4.07 1.41
CA VAL A 78 -6.82 -4.36 2.11
C VAL A 78 -7.26 -5.81 1.87
N PHE A 79 -7.13 -6.32 0.65
CA PHE A 79 -7.44 -7.71 0.33
C PHE A 79 -6.53 -8.70 1.07
N ILE A 80 -5.23 -8.43 1.19
CA ILE A 80 -4.28 -9.26 1.96
C ILE A 80 -4.69 -9.28 3.43
N ILE A 81 -4.98 -8.12 4.03
CA ILE A 81 -5.45 -8.02 5.42
C ILE A 81 -6.74 -8.84 5.61
N TYR A 82 -7.70 -8.71 4.68
CA TYR A 82 -8.95 -9.48 4.73
C TYR A 82 -8.69 -11.00 4.73
N LYS A 83 -7.76 -11.49 3.88
CA LYS A 83 -7.38 -12.89 3.85
C LYS A 83 -6.71 -13.35 5.15
N CYS A 84 -5.87 -12.53 5.77
CA CYS A 84 -5.28 -12.85 7.08
C CYS A 84 -6.37 -12.93 8.17
N ILE A 85 -7.30 -11.98 8.23
CA ILE A 85 -8.40 -11.99 9.21
C ILE A 85 -9.31 -13.20 9.00
N GLN A 86 -9.65 -13.52 7.74
CA GLN A 86 -10.46 -14.70 7.41
C GLN A 86 -9.77 -15.98 7.89
N LYS A 87 -8.46 -16.09 7.71
CA LYS A 87 -7.69 -17.25 8.17
C LYS A 87 -7.70 -17.36 9.69
N ILE A 88 -7.49 -16.25 10.42
CA ILE A 88 -7.55 -16.24 11.89
C ILE A 88 -8.93 -16.69 12.40
N ARG A 89 -10.01 -16.26 11.74
CA ARG A 89 -11.39 -16.58 12.19
C ARG A 89 -11.85 -18.00 11.87
N THR A 90 -11.33 -18.61 10.80
CA THR A 90 -11.90 -19.86 10.26
C THR A 90 -11.23 -21.11 10.85
N TYR A 91 -9.96 -21.02 11.23
CA TYR A 91 -9.24 -22.17 11.75
C TYR A 91 -9.26 -22.17 13.28
N TYR A 92 -9.88 -23.19 13.87
CA TYR A 92 -9.92 -23.39 15.33
C TYR A 92 -8.59 -23.96 15.89
N ASP A 93 -7.75 -24.56 15.04
CA ASP A 93 -6.43 -25.13 15.39
C ASP A 93 -5.27 -24.31 14.81
N ILE A 94 -5.25 -23.01 15.09
CA ILE A 94 -4.11 -22.16 14.73
C ILE A 94 -3.11 -22.19 15.88
N GLU A 95 -1.87 -22.58 15.58
CA GLU A 95 -0.78 -22.48 16.54
C GLU A 95 -0.45 -21.02 16.85
N ASP A 96 -0.03 -20.71 18.07
CA ASP A 96 0.32 -19.33 18.48
C ASP A 96 1.30 -18.65 17.51
N GLY A 97 2.26 -19.43 16.97
CA GLY A 97 3.23 -18.94 15.98
C GLY A 97 2.62 -18.46 14.66
N ASP A 98 1.55 -19.11 14.20
CA ASP A 98 0.81 -18.70 13.00
C ASP A 98 0.06 -17.38 13.26
N ILE A 99 -0.56 -17.24 14.45
CA ILE A 99 -1.28 -16.03 14.84
C ILE A 99 -0.31 -14.84 14.88
N ILE A 100 0.85 -15.00 15.51
CA ILE A 100 1.88 -13.95 15.60
C ILE A 100 2.34 -13.53 14.20
N LEU A 101 2.60 -14.49 13.30
CA LEU A 101 3.00 -14.20 11.92
C LEU A 101 1.92 -13.40 11.17
N LEU A 102 0.66 -13.81 11.27
CA LEU A 102 -0.45 -13.14 10.57
C LEU A 102 -0.69 -11.73 11.11
N ILE A 103 -0.56 -11.51 12.43
CA ILE A 103 -0.64 -10.18 13.04
C ILE A 103 0.50 -9.29 12.52
N LEU A 104 1.73 -9.81 12.44
CA LEU A 104 2.87 -9.05 11.92
C LEU A 104 2.63 -8.61 10.47
N ILE A 105 2.09 -9.49 9.63
CA ILE A 105 1.72 -9.18 8.24
C ILE A 105 0.65 -8.08 8.19
N ILE A 106 -0.36 -8.14 9.06
CA ILE A 106 -1.41 -7.10 9.14
C ILE A 106 -0.78 -5.74 9.51
N ILE A 107 0.09 -5.70 10.51
CA ILE A 107 0.78 -4.47 10.95
C ILE A 107 1.63 -3.90 9.81
N MET A 108 2.41 -4.74 9.13
CA MET A 108 3.22 -4.32 7.98
C MET A 108 2.36 -3.71 6.87
N ASN A 109 1.23 -4.35 6.53
CA ASN A 109 0.30 -3.82 5.54
C ASN A 109 -0.28 -2.45 5.96
N ILE A 110 -0.65 -2.27 7.23
CA ILE A 110 -1.12 -0.99 7.75
C ILE A 110 -0.06 0.09 7.56
N ILE A 111 1.21 -0.20 7.88
CA ILE A 111 2.31 0.75 7.68
C ILE A 111 2.46 1.11 6.20
N LEU A 112 2.42 0.12 5.30
CA LEU A 112 2.53 0.36 3.86
C LEU A 112 1.36 1.20 3.32
N LEU A 113 0.15 0.96 3.79
CA LEU A 113 -1.03 1.77 3.43
C LEU A 113 -0.88 3.23 3.89
N ILE A 114 -0.40 3.45 5.11
CA ILE A 114 -0.11 4.79 5.62
C ILE A 114 0.93 5.50 4.76
N LEU A 115 2.01 4.80 4.37
CA LEU A 115 3.04 5.36 3.49
C LEU A 115 2.47 5.74 2.13
N ILE A 116 1.63 4.90 1.52
CA ILE A 116 0.93 5.23 0.27
C ILE A 116 0.17 6.54 0.41
N VAL A 117 -0.63 6.70 1.46
CA VAL A 117 -1.42 7.93 1.70
C VAL A 117 -0.53 9.15 1.87
N ILE A 118 0.54 9.06 2.67
CA ILE A 118 1.46 10.18 2.91
C ILE A 118 2.11 10.64 1.59
N PHE A 119 2.55 9.70 0.76
CA PHE A 119 3.22 10.04 -0.49
C PHE A 119 2.26 10.57 -1.57
N ILE A 120 1.03 10.06 -1.67
CA ILE A 120 0.01 10.61 -2.59
C ILE A 120 -0.48 11.99 -2.14
N ASN A 121 -0.61 12.20 -0.82
CA ASN A 121 -1.11 13.45 -0.27
C ASN A 121 -0.20 14.64 -0.65
N ASN A 122 1.04 14.36 -1.02
CA ASN A 122 1.98 15.34 -1.54
C ASN A 122 1.93 15.40 -3.07
N PRO A 123 2.22 16.57 -3.65
CA PRO A 123 1.35 17.48 -4.42
C PRO A 123 0.17 16.93 -5.25
N ILE A 124 0.06 15.62 -5.47
CA ILE A 124 -0.92 15.00 -6.38
C ILE A 124 -2.34 15.14 -5.84
N LEU A 125 -2.64 14.63 -4.64
CA LEU A 125 -3.99 14.68 -4.06
C LEU A 125 -4.48 16.13 -3.92
N ARG A 126 -3.59 17.01 -3.45
CA ARG A 126 -3.89 18.44 -3.31
C ARG A 126 -4.30 19.05 -4.66
N SER A 127 -3.59 18.71 -5.74
CA SER A 127 -3.89 19.22 -7.06
C SER A 127 -5.21 18.66 -7.61
N ILE A 128 -5.50 17.37 -7.38
CA ILE A 128 -6.80 16.76 -7.75
C ILE A 128 -7.95 17.48 -7.06
N ILE A 129 -7.85 17.73 -5.75
CA ILE A 129 -8.91 18.40 -4.98
C ILE A 129 -9.12 19.83 -5.48
N VAL A 130 -8.03 20.61 -5.64
CA VAL A 130 -8.14 22.01 -6.07
C VAL A 130 -8.71 22.12 -7.48
N VAL A 131 -8.15 21.39 -8.45
CA VAL A 131 -8.61 21.44 -9.84
C VAL A 131 -10.03 20.88 -9.96
N GLY A 132 -10.34 19.77 -9.28
CA GLY A 132 -11.68 19.20 -9.27
C GLY A 132 -12.74 20.16 -8.71
N THR A 133 -12.41 20.87 -7.63
CA THR A 133 -13.31 21.86 -7.03
C THR A 133 -13.54 23.04 -7.99
N LEU A 134 -12.47 23.60 -8.58
CA LEU A 134 -12.59 24.68 -9.57
C LEU A 134 -13.44 24.28 -10.77
N LEU A 135 -13.26 23.05 -11.29
CA LEU A 135 -14.05 22.52 -12.39
C LEU A 135 -15.52 22.39 -12.01
N SER A 136 -15.82 21.89 -10.81
CA SER A 136 -17.20 21.74 -10.32
C SER A 136 -17.93 23.07 -10.17
N VAL A 137 -17.24 24.10 -9.65
CA VAL A 137 -17.77 25.46 -9.52
C VAL A 137 -18.02 26.08 -10.88
N TYR A 138 -17.08 25.91 -11.82
CA TYR A 138 -17.23 26.38 -13.19
C TYR A 138 -18.47 25.78 -13.85
N ILE A 139 -18.61 24.44 -13.81
CA ILE A 139 -19.79 23.73 -14.36
C ILE A 139 -21.08 24.22 -13.70
N ALA A 140 -21.08 24.45 -12.37
CA ALA A 140 -22.24 24.98 -11.66
C ALA A 140 -22.57 26.44 -12.04
N SER A 141 -21.57 27.25 -12.40
CA SER A 141 -21.78 28.65 -12.81
C SER A 141 -22.27 28.81 -14.25
N THR A 142 -22.06 27.80 -15.10
CA THR A 142 -22.45 27.80 -16.51
C THR A 142 -23.80 27.11 -16.78
N ASN A 143 -24.39 26.46 -15.78
CA ASN A 143 -25.74 25.89 -15.81
C ASN A 143 -26.72 26.81 -15.11
#